data_AF-D4P1N1-F1
#
_entry.id   AF-D4P1N1-F1
#
_cell.length_a   1.000
_cell.length_b   1.000
_cell.length_c   1.000
_cell.angle_alpha   90.00
_cell.angle_beta   90.00
_cell.angle_gamma   90.00
#
_symmetry.space_group_name_H-M   'P 1'
#
loop_
_entity.id
_entity.type
_entity.pdbx_description
1 polymer ?
#
loop_
_entity_poly.entity_id
_entity_poly.type
_entity_poly.pdbx_seq_one_letter_code
_entity_poly.pdbx_strand_id
1 'polypeptide(L)'
;ASNWMSAASLMGLAGVVYLQGYQALAYVIGWTGGYVLLLVLLASQIRRFGKFTAPDFVGERYGSSLARLMAAVISVAISVIYCVAQFKGLA
;
A
#
# COMPACT_ATOMS: atom_id res chain seq x y z
N ALA A 1 5.97 5.11 -14.08
CA ALA A 1 5.72 3.70 -13.71
C ALA A 1 6.64 3.16 -12.60
N SER A 2 7.61 3.93 -12.09
CA SER A 2 8.60 3.46 -11.11
C SER A 2 8.20 3.51 -9.64
N ASN A 3 7.10 4.18 -9.25
CA ASN A 3 6.77 4.38 -7.82
C ASN A 3 6.02 3.22 -7.16
N TRP A 4 5.52 2.24 -7.93
CA TRP A 4 4.69 1.14 -7.42
C TRP A 4 5.35 -0.24 -7.55
N MET A 5 6.39 -0.35 -8.39
CA MET A 5 7.17 -1.57 -8.56
C MET A 5 8.48 -1.45 -7.78
N SER A 6 8.86 -2.50 -7.07
CA SER A 6 10.04 -2.47 -6.19
C SER A 6 10.65 -3.86 -5.99
N ALA A 7 11.84 -3.93 -5.37
CA ALA A 7 12.57 -5.18 -5.18
C ALA A 7 11.77 -6.20 -4.35
N ALA A 8 11.10 -5.73 -3.30
CA ALA A 8 10.18 -6.57 -2.51
C ALA A 8 9.04 -7.17 -3.37
N SER A 9 8.46 -6.39 -4.29
CA SER A 9 7.38 -6.86 -5.16
C SER A 9 7.88 -7.89 -6.19
N LEU A 10 9.07 -7.65 -6.77
CA LEU A 10 9.67 -8.55 -7.74
C LEU A 10 10.02 -9.91 -7.10
N MET A 11 10.76 -9.88 -6.00
CA MET A 11 11.18 -11.09 -5.29
C MET A 11 9.99 -11.80 -4.63
N GLY A 12 9.02 -11.05 -4.09
CA GLY A 12 7.80 -11.61 -3.51
C GLY A 12 6.98 -12.37 -4.53
N LEU A 13 6.78 -11.81 -5.73
CA LEU A 13 6.07 -12.49 -6.81
C LEU A 13 6.84 -13.73 -7.28
N ALA A 14 8.15 -13.61 -7.51
CA ALA A 14 8.99 -14.75 -7.92
C ALA A 14 8.93 -15.91 -6.91
N GLY A 15 9.01 -15.60 -5.60
CA GLY A 15 8.92 -16.60 -4.54
C GLY A 15 7.55 -17.28 -4.47
N VAL A 16 6.47 -16.52 -4.59
CA VAL A 16 5.11 -17.10 -4.54
C VAL A 16 4.80 -17.90 -5.80
N VAL A 17 5.29 -17.49 -6.97
CA VAL A 17 5.20 -18.27 -8.23
C VAL A 17 6.01 -19.56 -8.13
N TYR A 18 7.22 -19.51 -7.55
CA TYR A 18 8.01 -20.72 -7.32
C TYR A 18 7.28 -21.75 -6.44
N LEU A 19 6.58 -21.29 -5.40
CA LEU A 19 5.88 -22.16 -4.46
C LEU A 19 4.50 -22.63 -4.93
N GLN A 20 3.74 -21.77 -5.63
CA GLN A 20 2.32 -22.00 -5.95
C GLN A 20 2.04 -22.10 -7.46
N GLY A 21 3.06 -21.95 -8.29
CA GLY A 21 2.96 -22.02 -9.75
C GLY A 21 1.99 -20.97 -10.31
N TYR A 22 1.19 -21.37 -11.30
CA TYR A 22 0.27 -20.49 -12.01
C TYR A 22 -0.75 -19.79 -11.10
N GLN A 23 -1.17 -20.41 -10.00
CA GLN A 23 -2.16 -19.82 -9.09
C GLN A 23 -1.66 -18.53 -8.43
N ALA A 24 -0.35 -18.33 -8.37
CA ALA A 24 0.27 -17.10 -7.90
C ALA A 24 -0.13 -15.86 -8.72
N LEU A 25 -0.53 -16.01 -9.99
CA LEU A 25 -0.98 -14.87 -10.80
C LEU A 25 -2.25 -14.21 -10.23
N ALA A 26 -3.03 -14.92 -9.41
CA ALA A 26 -4.17 -14.33 -8.72
C ALA A 26 -3.75 -13.16 -7.81
N TYR A 27 -2.51 -13.17 -7.26
CA TYR A 27 -1.99 -12.03 -6.49
C TYR A 27 -1.76 -10.80 -7.37
N VAL A 28 -1.30 -11.00 -8.62
CA VAL A 28 -1.10 -9.90 -9.59
C VAL A 28 -2.43 -9.24 -9.95
N ILE A 29 -3.43 -10.07 -10.24
CA ILE A 29 -4.78 -9.61 -10.55
C ILE A 29 -5.39 -8.92 -9.32
N GLY A 30 -5.23 -9.52 -8.14
CA GLY A 30 -5.73 -9.02 -6.87
C GLY A 30 -5.18 -7.64 -6.52
N TRP A 31 -3.87 -7.43 -6.58
CA TRP A 31 -3.29 -6.11 -6.26
C TRP A 31 -3.67 -5.06 -7.32
N THR A 32 -3.77 -5.45 -8.60
CA THR A 32 -4.05 -4.51 -9.69
C THR A 32 -5.50 -4.07 -9.63
N GLY A 33 -6.42 -5.03 -9.45
CA GLY A 33 -7.83 -4.77 -9.22
C GLY A 33 -8.07 -3.97 -7.94
N GLY A 34 -7.37 -4.29 -6.86
CA GLY A 34 -7.43 -3.55 -5.60
C GLY A 34 -7.00 -2.09 -5.75
N TYR A 35 -5.92 -1.83 -6.49
CA TYR A 35 -5.46 -0.47 -6.78
C TYR A 35 -6.49 0.32 -7.61
N VAL A 36 -7.08 -0.30 -8.64
CA VAL A 36 -8.15 0.32 -9.44
C VAL A 36 -9.36 0.64 -8.57
N LEU A 37 -9.79 -0.30 -7.73
CA LEU A 37 -10.92 -0.11 -6.83
C LEU A 37 -10.66 1.04 -5.85
N LEU A 38 -9.47 1.08 -5.23
CA LEU A 38 -9.05 2.17 -4.37
C LEU A 38 -9.08 3.51 -5.11
N LEU A 39 -8.57 3.58 -6.34
CA LEU A 39 -8.63 4.81 -7.13
C LEU A 39 -10.07 5.24 -7.42
N VAL A 40 -10.96 4.33 -7.81
CA VAL A 40 -12.37 4.68 -8.08
C VAL A 40 -13.06 5.22 -6.83
N LEU A 41 -12.83 4.57 -5.68
CA LEU A 41 -13.53 4.91 -4.43
C LEU A 41 -12.92 6.13 -3.72
N LEU A 42 -11.59 6.20 -3.61
CA LEU A 42 -10.90 7.22 -2.82
C LEU A 42 -10.43 8.42 -3.65
N ALA A 43 -10.18 8.30 -4.96
CA ALA A 43 -9.61 9.44 -5.70
C ALA A 43 -10.53 10.66 -5.68
N SER A 44 -11.86 10.48 -5.74
CA SER A 44 -12.80 11.60 -5.65
C SER A 44 -12.79 12.26 -4.26
N GLN A 45 -12.72 11.46 -3.19
CA GLN A 45 -12.70 11.94 -1.82
C GLN A 45 -11.41 12.71 -1.52
N ILE A 46 -10.26 12.15 -1.91
CA ILE A 46 -8.95 12.77 -1.67
C ILE A 46 -8.82 14.11 -2.41
N ARG A 47 -9.26 14.18 -3.67
CA ARG A 47 -9.24 15.43 -4.47
C ARG A 47 -10.09 16.55 -3.86
N ARG A 48 -11.18 16.22 -3.17
CA ARG A 48 -12.08 17.19 -2.52
C ARG A 48 -11.57 17.66 -1.16
N PHE A 49 -10.85 16.81 -0.43
CA PHE A 49 -10.36 17.12 0.92
C PHE A 49 -9.12 18.02 0.95
N GLY A 50 -8.32 18.05 -0.13
CA GLY A 50 -7.16 18.95 -0.25
C GLY A 50 -6.03 18.70 0.76
N LYS A 51 -6.03 17.55 1.45
CA LYS A 51 -4.98 17.14 2.39
C LYS A 51 -3.96 16.27 1.67
N PHE A 52 -2.69 16.37 2.09
CA PHE A 52 -1.56 15.73 1.41
C PHE A 52 -1.10 14.41 2.06
N THR A 53 -1.59 14.08 3.26
CA THR A 53 -1.21 12.86 3.98
C THR A 53 -2.43 12.02 4.37
N ALA A 54 -2.27 10.69 4.40
CA ALA A 54 -3.33 9.77 4.81
C ALA A 54 -3.77 9.97 6.27
N PRO A 55 -2.87 10.20 7.25
CA PRO A 55 -3.28 10.46 8.63
C PRO A 55 -4.10 11.74 8.78
N ASP A 56 -3.74 12.81 8.07
CA ASP A 56 -4.51 14.07 8.11
C ASP A 56 -5.89 13.91 7.51
N PHE A 57 -6.00 13.15 6.42
CA PHE A 57 -7.29 12.81 5.83
C PHE A 57 -8.19 12.06 6.81
N VAL A 58 -7.66 11.04 7.49
CA VAL A 58 -8.41 10.24 8.49
C VAL A 58 -8.79 11.10 9.69
N GLY A 59 -7.86 11.89 10.22
CA GLY A 59 -8.11 12.76 11.37
C GLY A 59 -9.23 13.76 11.14
N GLU A 60 -9.23 14.40 9.98
CA GLU A 60 -10.25 15.39 9.59
C GLU A 60 -11.57 14.73 9.25
N ARG A 61 -11.55 13.58 8.56
CA ARG A 61 -12.79 12.87 8.19
C ARG A 61 -13.59 12.42 9.42
N TYR A 62 -12.91 12.06 10.51
CA TYR A 62 -13.55 11.60 11.74
C TYR A 62 -13.52 12.63 12.88
N GLY A 63 -12.94 13.82 12.66
CA GLY A 63 -12.80 14.86 13.69
C GLY A 63 -12.03 14.40 14.93
N SER A 64 -11.11 13.44 14.80
CA SER A 64 -10.48 12.76 15.94
C SER A 64 -8.96 12.74 15.84
N SER A 65 -8.30 13.31 16.85
CA SER A 65 -6.84 13.29 17.00
C SER A 65 -6.31 11.87 17.23
N LEU A 66 -7.08 11.01 17.90
CA LEU A 66 -6.71 9.61 18.12
C LEU A 66 -6.75 8.81 16.83
N ALA A 67 -7.75 9.02 15.98
CA ALA A 67 -7.83 8.38 14.67
C ALA A 67 -6.67 8.80 13.75
N ARG A 68 -6.27 10.08 13.81
CA ARG A 68 -5.07 10.60 13.14
C ARG A 68 -3.80 9.91 13.62
N LEU A 69 -3.61 9.79 14.93
CA LEU A 69 -2.43 9.14 15.51
C LEU A 69 -2.36 7.67 15.10
N MET A 70 -3.48 6.94 15.19
CA MET A 70 -3.56 5.55 14.74
C MET A 70 -3.19 5.42 13.26
N ALA A 71 -3.76 6.26 12.39
CA ALA A 71 -3.45 6.23 10.96
C ALA A 71 -1.96 6.54 10.69
N ALA A 72 -1.35 7.43 11.47
CA ALA A 72 0.09 7.72 11.38
C ALA A 72 0.95 6.52 11.81
N VAL A 73 0.63 5.90 12.94
CA VAL A 73 1.34 4.70 13.45
C VAL A 73 1.24 3.54 12.46
N ILE A 74 0.05 3.30 11.89
CA ILE A 74 -0.15 2.27 10.86
C ILE A 74 0.69 2.58 9.62
N SER A 75 0.69 3.83 9.17
CA SER A 75 1.47 4.25 8.00
C SER A 75 2.97 4.01 8.22
N VAL A 76 3.49 4.38 9.39
CA VAL A 76 4.90 4.14 9.75
C VAL A 76 5.22 2.66 9.84
N ALA A 77 4.36 1.85 10.48
CA ALA A 77 4.55 0.42 10.59
C ALA A 77 4.62 -0.26 9.21
N ILE A 78 3.70 0.09 8.31
CA ILE A 78 3.72 -0.39 6.91
C ILE A 78 5.03 0.01 6.23
N SER A 79 5.47 1.26 6.37
CA SER A 79 6.73 1.73 5.80
C SER A 79 7.94 0.96 6.33
N VAL A 80 8.01 0.69 7.64
CA VAL A 80 9.14 -0.07 8.23
C VAL A 80 9.18 -1.50 7.72
N ILE A 81 8.04 -2.21 7.71
CA ILE A 81 7.95 -3.58 7.19
C ILE A 81 8.38 -3.61 5.72
N TYR A 82 7.89 -2.65 4.94
CA TYR A 82 8.25 -2.52 3.53
C TYR A 82 9.76 -2.30 3.34
N CYS A 83 10.36 -1.37 4.10
CA CYS A 83 11.80 -1.11 4.05
C CYS A 83 12.63 -2.36 4.38
N VAL A 84 12.25 -3.13 5.40
CA VAL A 84 12.95 -4.40 5.73
C VAL A 84 12.94 -5.36 4.54
N ALA A 85 11.81 -5.49 3.85
CA ALA A 85 11.71 -6.32 2.65
C ALA A 85 12.58 -5.79 1.50
N GLN A 86 12.68 -4.47 1.34
CA GLN A 86 13.58 -3.87 0.33
C GLN A 86 15.04 -4.15 0.62
N PHE A 87 15.50 -3.94 1.85
CA PHE A 87 16.89 -4.18 2.22
C PHE A 87 17.28 -5.64 2.07
N LYS A 88 16.39 -6.57 2.44
CA LYS A 88 16.60 -8.00 2.20
C LYS A 88 16.62 -8.37 0.72
N GLY A 89 15.92 -7.64 -0.14
CA GLY A 89 15.96 -7.86 -1.59
C GLY A 89 17.17 -7.23 -2.29
N LEU A 90 17.91 -6.34 -1.61
CA LEU A 90 19.13 -5.70 -2.09
C LEU A 90 20.42 -6.45 -1.68
N ALA A 91 20.39 -7.10 -0.52
CA ALA A 91 21.48 -7.91 0.02
C ALA A 91 21.49 -9.31 -0.59
#